data_AF-A0A3D2NHF8-F1
#
_entry.id   AF-A0A3D2NHF8-F1
#
_cell.length_a   1.000
_cell.length_b   1.000
_cell.length_c   1.000
_cell.angle_alpha   90.00
_cell.angle_beta   90.00
_cell.angle_gamma   90.00
#
_symmetry.space_group_name_H-M   'P 1'
#
loop_
_entity.id
_entity.type
_entity.pdbx_description
1 polymer ?
#
loop_
_entity_poly.entity_id
_entity_poly.type
_entity_poly.pdbx_seq_one_letter_code
_entity_poly.pdbx_strand_id
1 'polypeptide(L)'
;DDDAGCGAGGTNPDFVERLNQRDASDEAPTSPRNIFRNGFVAPGYTTEHEDIWVESMLSTSTATGNFPGDSAASEHWPGFAPGRIGVGNTLAPKYFNVSSIVDLEQKPPILWVHGDADAVVSDASFSDINHLGALGIVPDWPGEEIAPAQPMVSQTRDVLQAYADAGGQVSELALEGVGHAPHLERPVEFRRALLELIGYIGAPQHPAPPTEAIILSSSD
;
A
#
# COMPACT_ATOMS: atom_id res chain seq x y z
N ASP A 1 -14.50 -16.96 4.88
CA ASP A 1 -14.59 -17.27 6.32
C ASP A 1 -13.25 -17.16 7.05
N ASP A 2 -12.16 -17.68 6.48
CA ASP A 2 -10.82 -17.64 7.11
C ASP A 2 -9.82 -16.66 6.47
N ASP A 3 -10.20 -16.03 5.35
CA ASP A 3 -9.38 -15.13 4.52
C ASP A 3 -8.13 -15.83 3.94
N ALA A 4 -8.31 -17.04 3.41
CA ALA A 4 -7.23 -17.80 2.80
C ALA A 4 -6.44 -16.99 1.74
N GLY A 5 -5.12 -17.13 1.77
CA GLY A 5 -4.21 -16.39 0.89
C GLY A 5 -3.82 -14.99 1.38
N CYS A 6 -4.45 -14.47 2.43
CA CYS A 6 -4.12 -13.17 2.99
C CYS A 6 -3.07 -13.23 4.12
N GLY A 7 -2.49 -12.06 4.41
CA GLY A 7 -1.66 -11.84 5.60
C GLY A 7 -0.24 -12.38 5.52
N ALA A 8 0.34 -12.65 6.68
CA ALA A 8 1.77 -12.95 6.82
C ALA A 8 2.23 -14.19 6.04
N GLY A 9 1.32 -15.14 5.78
CA GLY A 9 1.61 -16.35 5.01
C GLY A 9 2.03 -16.08 3.55
N GLY A 10 1.66 -14.93 2.99
CA GLY A 10 2.09 -14.50 1.65
C GLY A 10 3.46 -13.81 1.62
N THR A 11 4.08 -13.55 2.78
CA THR A 11 5.38 -12.87 2.83
C THR A 11 6.52 -13.83 2.49
N ASN A 12 7.43 -13.39 1.61
CA ASN A 12 8.62 -14.17 1.28
C ASN A 12 9.56 -14.27 2.51
N PRO A 13 9.82 -15.48 3.04
CA PRO A 13 10.66 -15.65 4.23
C PRO A 13 12.11 -15.19 4.03
N ASP A 14 12.64 -15.21 2.81
CA ASP A 14 14.00 -14.72 2.51
C ASP A 14 14.10 -13.19 2.71
N PHE A 15 13.05 -12.44 2.37
CA PHE A 15 13.00 -11.00 2.64
C PHE A 15 13.03 -10.72 4.15
N VAL A 16 12.27 -11.49 4.95
CA VAL A 16 12.28 -11.37 6.42
C VAL A 16 13.66 -11.65 7.00
N GLU A 17 14.35 -12.68 6.49
CA GLU A 17 15.71 -12.98 6.93
C GLU A 17 16.70 -11.87 6.57
N ARG A 18 16.56 -11.24 5.41
CA ARG A 18 17.40 -10.09 5.02
C ARG A 18 17.16 -8.86 5.89
N LEU A 19 15.92 -8.63 6.32
CA LEU A 19 15.62 -7.60 7.33
C LEU A 19 16.32 -7.92 8.66
N ASN A 20 16.28 -9.18 9.12
CA ASN A 20 16.98 -9.61 10.34
C ASN A 20 18.49 -9.37 10.26
N GLN A 21 19.08 -9.65 9.11
CA GLN A 21 20.52 -9.51 8.84
C GLN A 21 20.94 -8.06 8.56
N ARG A 22 19.97 -7.13 8.44
CA ARG A 22 20.21 -5.75 8.01
C ARG A 22 20.96 -5.67 6.66
N ASP A 23 20.56 -6.52 5.72
CA ASP A 23 21.16 -6.58 4.39
C ASP A 23 20.79 -5.32 3.57
N ALA A 24 21.73 -4.38 3.47
CA ALA A 24 21.59 -3.16 2.66
C ALA A 24 22.13 -3.32 1.22
N SER A 25 22.54 -4.53 0.81
CA SER A 25 23.08 -4.81 -0.52
C SER A 25 22.00 -4.86 -1.60
N ASP A 26 22.41 -5.00 -2.86
CA ASP A 26 21.58 -5.34 -4.01
C ASP A 26 21.88 -6.74 -4.58
N GLU A 27 22.44 -7.64 -3.76
CA GLU A 27 22.92 -8.95 -4.23
C GLU A 27 21.80 -9.93 -4.58
N ALA A 28 20.59 -9.75 -4.03
CA ALA A 28 19.46 -10.63 -4.31
C ALA A 28 18.19 -9.87 -4.67
N PRO A 29 17.26 -10.46 -5.46
CA PRO A 29 15.97 -9.84 -5.78
C PRO A 29 15.16 -9.41 -4.55
N THR A 30 15.31 -10.16 -3.46
CA THR A 30 14.66 -9.96 -2.16
C THR A 30 15.45 -9.04 -1.22
N SER A 31 16.63 -8.54 -1.59
CA SER A 31 17.33 -7.54 -0.77
C SER A 31 16.47 -6.28 -0.64
N PRO A 32 16.34 -5.67 0.55
CA PRO A 32 15.58 -4.43 0.78
C PRO A 32 15.80 -3.34 -0.27
N ARG A 33 17.03 -3.15 -0.75
CA ARG A 33 17.34 -2.23 -1.85
C ARG A 33 16.66 -2.60 -3.17
N ASN A 34 16.65 -3.88 -3.53
CA ASN A 34 15.97 -4.34 -4.73
C ASN A 34 14.44 -4.38 -4.57
N ILE A 35 13.94 -4.64 -3.36
CA ILE A 35 12.50 -4.49 -3.07
C ILE A 35 12.07 -3.02 -3.21
N PHE A 36 12.87 -2.07 -2.70
CA PHE A 36 12.63 -0.64 -2.91
C PHE A 36 12.55 -0.29 -4.40
N ARG A 37 13.60 -0.63 -5.17
CA ARG A 37 13.72 -0.28 -6.59
C ARG A 37 12.65 -0.91 -7.48
N ASN A 38 12.20 -2.13 -7.17
CA ASN A 38 11.26 -2.88 -8.02
C ASN A 38 9.80 -2.81 -7.53
N GLY A 39 9.58 -2.52 -6.24
CA GLY A 39 8.25 -2.50 -5.64
C GLY A 39 7.77 -1.10 -5.25
N PHE A 40 8.65 -0.24 -4.73
CA PHE A 40 8.20 1.02 -4.14
C PHE A 40 8.29 2.24 -5.05
N VAL A 41 9.12 2.21 -6.08
CA VAL A 41 9.32 3.34 -7.01
C VAL A 41 9.18 2.89 -8.47
N ALA A 42 8.95 3.84 -9.37
CA ALA A 42 8.87 3.53 -10.80
C ALA A 42 10.21 2.99 -11.35
N PRO A 43 10.17 2.15 -12.40
CA PRO A 43 11.37 1.66 -13.05
C PRO A 43 12.29 2.80 -13.50
N GLY A 44 13.56 2.73 -13.10
CA GLY A 44 14.57 3.74 -13.44
C GLY A 44 14.56 4.99 -12.56
N TYR A 45 13.70 5.07 -11.54
CA TYR A 45 13.80 6.12 -10.53
C TYR A 45 15.14 6.01 -9.78
N THR A 46 15.80 7.15 -9.62
CA THR A 46 17.05 7.27 -8.86
C THR A 46 16.97 8.47 -7.95
N THR A 47 17.52 8.36 -6.74
CA THR A 47 17.56 9.44 -5.75
C THR A 47 18.84 9.36 -4.94
N GLU A 48 19.35 10.51 -4.49
CA GLU A 48 20.48 10.55 -3.56
C GLU A 48 20.12 10.03 -2.15
N HIS A 49 18.82 9.93 -1.84
CA HIS A 49 18.32 9.45 -0.56
C HIS A 49 18.10 7.92 -0.50
N GLU A 50 18.49 7.16 -1.53
CA GLU A 50 18.21 5.72 -1.61
C GLU A 50 18.73 4.99 -0.35
N ASP A 51 19.94 5.29 0.11
CA ASP A 51 20.51 4.68 1.31
C ASP A 51 19.69 4.97 2.58
N ILE A 52 19.10 6.16 2.69
CA ILE A 52 18.25 6.55 3.82
C ILE A 52 16.94 5.75 3.78
N TRP A 53 16.37 5.55 2.60
CA TRP A 53 15.14 4.75 2.44
C TRP A 53 15.37 3.27 2.69
N VAL A 54 16.50 2.73 2.23
CA VAL A 54 16.90 1.36 2.57
C VAL A 54 17.14 1.21 4.07
N GLU A 55 17.81 2.17 4.72
CA GLU A 55 17.99 2.16 6.18
C GLU A 55 16.65 2.21 6.92
N SER A 56 15.69 3.01 6.43
CA SER A 56 14.32 3.05 6.95
C SER A 56 13.62 1.69 6.82
N MET A 57 13.72 1.02 5.67
CA MET A 57 13.20 -0.34 5.50
C MET A 57 13.84 -1.32 6.48
N LEU A 58 15.16 -1.23 6.69
CA LEU A 58 15.91 -2.06 7.63
C LEU A 58 15.58 -1.80 9.11
N SER A 59 14.87 -0.70 9.42
CA SER A 59 14.34 -0.44 10.76
C SER A 59 13.08 -1.25 11.08
N THR A 60 12.50 -1.95 10.10
CA THR A 60 11.33 -2.82 10.27
C THR A 60 11.59 -3.88 11.33
N SER A 61 10.80 -3.85 12.41
CA SER A 61 10.87 -4.88 13.44
C SER A 61 10.29 -6.20 12.91
N THR A 62 11.07 -7.27 13.05
CA THR A 62 10.69 -8.65 12.73
C THR A 62 10.46 -9.50 13.99
N ALA A 63 10.52 -8.87 15.17
CA ALA A 63 10.22 -9.54 16.43
C ALA A 63 8.75 -9.98 16.47
N THR A 64 8.46 -11.04 17.22
CA THR A 64 7.09 -11.54 17.46
C THR A 64 6.14 -10.38 17.76
N GLY A 65 5.04 -10.27 17.02
CA GLY A 65 4.13 -9.12 17.12
C GLY A 65 4.22 -8.13 15.97
N ASN A 66 5.31 -8.11 15.22
CA ASN A 66 5.56 -7.14 14.15
C ASN A 66 5.48 -7.78 12.76
N PHE A 67 6.30 -7.32 11.81
CA PHE A 67 6.27 -7.82 10.44
C PHE A 67 6.95 -9.19 10.31
N PRO A 68 6.43 -10.11 9.49
CA PRO A 68 5.12 -10.04 8.83
C PRO A 68 3.97 -10.46 9.76
N GLY A 69 4.23 -11.34 10.72
CA GLY A 69 3.23 -11.92 11.60
C GLY A 69 3.22 -13.44 11.58
N ASP A 70 2.20 -14.05 12.21
CA ASP A 70 1.95 -15.49 12.18
C ASP A 70 1.02 -15.89 11.04
N SER A 71 1.03 -17.17 10.66
CA SER A 71 0.09 -17.75 9.70
C SER A 71 -0.69 -18.90 10.33
N ALA A 72 -1.90 -19.13 9.82
CA ALA A 72 -2.71 -20.29 10.17
C ALA A 72 -2.81 -21.21 8.96
N ALA A 73 -2.87 -22.52 9.18
CA ALA A 73 -3.20 -23.47 8.12
C ALA A 73 -4.66 -23.26 7.69
N SER A 74 -4.94 -23.41 6.39
CA SER A 74 -6.28 -23.35 5.82
C SER A 74 -6.53 -24.60 4.97
N GLU A 75 -7.77 -25.08 4.99
CA GLU A 75 -8.23 -26.12 4.06
C GLU A 75 -8.53 -25.55 2.66
N HIS A 76 -8.67 -24.23 2.55
CA HIS A 76 -8.84 -23.52 1.29
C HIS A 76 -7.49 -23.25 0.64
N TRP A 77 -7.48 -23.15 -0.68
CA TRP A 77 -6.31 -22.68 -1.42
C TRP A 77 -5.93 -21.26 -0.95
N PRO A 78 -4.63 -20.92 -0.80
CA PRO A 78 -3.43 -21.69 -1.13
C PRO A 78 -2.87 -22.53 0.03
N GLY A 79 -3.68 -22.87 1.03
CA GLY A 79 -3.30 -23.70 2.18
C GLY A 79 -2.93 -22.91 3.44
N PHE A 80 -3.04 -21.59 3.41
CA PHE A 80 -2.83 -20.74 4.57
C PHE A 80 -3.85 -19.60 4.64
N ALA A 81 -4.02 -19.08 5.84
CA ALA A 81 -4.83 -17.93 6.20
C ALA A 81 -4.04 -17.01 7.13
N PRO A 82 -4.45 -15.74 7.28
CA PRO A 82 -3.84 -14.80 8.22
C PRO A 82 -3.97 -15.31 9.65
N GLY A 83 -2.88 -15.25 10.39
CA GLY A 83 -2.85 -15.53 11.82
C GLY A 83 -3.47 -14.40 12.65
N ARG A 84 -3.14 -14.33 13.93
CA ARG A 84 -3.73 -13.37 14.89
C ARG A 84 -2.81 -12.21 15.23
N ILE A 85 -1.54 -12.29 14.87
CA ILE A 85 -0.47 -11.43 15.36
C ILE A 85 0.37 -10.93 14.17
N GLY A 86 0.74 -9.65 14.19
CA GLY A 86 1.68 -9.07 13.23
C GLY A 86 1.05 -8.18 12.18
N VAL A 87 1.88 -7.32 11.61
CA VAL A 87 1.46 -6.20 10.76
C VAL A 87 0.84 -6.68 9.45
N GLY A 88 1.41 -7.72 8.82
CA GLY A 88 0.88 -8.24 7.56
C GLY A 88 -0.54 -8.79 7.69
N ASN A 89 -0.88 -9.35 8.85
CA ASN A 89 -2.21 -9.88 9.10
C ASN A 89 -3.28 -8.79 9.22
N THR A 90 -2.91 -7.55 9.56
CA THR A 90 -3.92 -6.48 9.74
C THR A 90 -4.63 -6.14 8.44
N LEU A 91 -4.03 -6.41 7.28
CA LEU A 91 -4.62 -6.15 5.96
C LEU A 91 -5.68 -7.19 5.54
N ALA A 92 -5.85 -8.28 6.30
CA ALA A 92 -6.86 -9.28 5.98
C ALA A 92 -8.29 -8.73 6.20
N PRO A 93 -9.26 -9.11 5.34
CA PRO A 93 -10.64 -8.62 5.43
C PRO A 93 -11.30 -8.76 6.81
N LYS A 94 -11.03 -9.84 7.56
CA LYS A 94 -11.56 -10.04 8.92
C LYS A 94 -11.05 -9.04 9.95
N TYR A 95 -9.93 -8.37 9.69
CA TYR A 95 -9.32 -7.38 10.59
C TYR A 95 -9.45 -5.95 10.08
N PHE A 96 -9.50 -5.75 8.76
CA PHE A 96 -9.55 -4.44 8.17
C PHE A 96 -10.61 -4.35 7.08
N ASN A 97 -11.65 -3.58 7.38
CA ASN A 97 -12.64 -3.15 6.41
C ASN A 97 -12.99 -1.69 6.69
N VAL A 98 -12.66 -0.83 5.73
CA VAL A 98 -12.91 0.61 5.80
C VAL A 98 -13.94 1.08 4.77
N SER A 99 -14.68 0.16 4.12
CA SER A 99 -15.72 0.55 3.17
C SER A 99 -16.86 1.36 3.82
N SER A 100 -17.00 1.26 5.15
CA SER A 100 -17.98 2.02 5.96
C SER A 100 -17.70 3.52 6.02
N ILE A 101 -16.60 4.03 5.44
CA ILE A 101 -16.42 5.47 5.26
C ILE A 101 -17.58 6.10 4.48
N VAL A 102 -18.24 5.32 3.61
CA VAL A 102 -19.44 5.71 2.86
C VAL A 102 -20.63 6.04 3.76
N ASP A 103 -20.63 5.59 5.02
CA ASP A 103 -21.73 5.80 5.97
C ASP A 103 -21.49 6.98 6.94
N LEU A 104 -20.32 7.62 6.89
CA LEU A 104 -20.01 8.75 7.78
C LEU A 104 -21.04 9.89 7.63
N GLU A 105 -21.59 10.38 8.74
CA GLU A 105 -22.53 11.51 8.75
C GLU A 105 -21.84 12.79 8.27
N GLN A 106 -20.61 13.04 8.74
CA GLN A 106 -19.76 14.11 8.24
C GLN A 106 -18.81 13.53 7.19
N LYS A 107 -18.80 14.13 6.00
CA LYS A 107 -17.96 13.70 4.87
C LYS A 107 -16.70 14.57 4.76
N PRO A 108 -15.60 14.27 5.47
CA PRO A 108 -14.34 14.97 5.22
C PRO A 108 -13.94 14.80 3.74
N PRO A 109 -13.32 15.80 3.10
CA PRO A 109 -12.83 15.65 1.74
C PRO A 109 -11.75 14.55 1.70
N ILE A 110 -11.80 13.69 0.69
CA ILE A 110 -10.82 12.64 0.45
C ILE A 110 -9.97 13.03 -0.76
N LEU A 111 -8.65 12.98 -0.59
CA LEU A 111 -7.69 12.99 -1.68
C LEU A 111 -7.05 11.61 -1.77
N TRP A 112 -7.10 10.99 -2.94
CA TRP A 112 -6.37 9.78 -3.25
C TRP A 112 -5.25 10.10 -4.24
N VAL A 113 -4.00 10.06 -3.78
CA VAL A 113 -2.80 10.24 -4.60
C VAL A 113 -2.16 8.89 -4.84
N HIS A 114 -1.95 8.52 -6.09
CA HIS A 114 -1.30 7.26 -6.47
C HIS A 114 -0.53 7.41 -7.78
N GLY A 115 0.40 6.51 -8.01
CA GLY A 115 1.12 6.40 -9.28
C GLY A 115 0.48 5.35 -10.18
N ASP A 116 0.41 5.60 -11.48
CA ASP A 116 -0.16 4.64 -12.44
C ASP A 116 0.79 3.48 -12.81
N ALA A 117 2.04 3.53 -12.36
CA ALA A 117 3.05 2.48 -12.49
C ALA A 117 3.32 1.76 -11.16
N ASP A 118 2.44 1.89 -10.16
CA ASP A 118 2.51 1.17 -8.89
C ASP A 118 2.42 -0.35 -9.12
N ALA A 119 3.48 -1.07 -8.72
CA ALA A 119 3.56 -2.52 -8.84
C ALA A 119 2.95 -3.28 -7.64
N VAL A 120 2.73 -2.60 -6.52
CA VAL A 120 2.25 -3.16 -5.26
C VAL A 120 0.73 -3.03 -5.16
N VAL A 121 0.18 -1.84 -5.35
CA VAL A 121 -1.27 -1.58 -5.35
C VAL A 121 -1.76 -1.45 -6.78
N SER A 122 -2.11 -2.59 -7.38
CA SER A 122 -2.51 -2.70 -8.78
C SER A 122 -3.55 -3.80 -8.96
N ASP A 123 -4.43 -3.64 -9.96
CA ASP A 123 -5.38 -4.70 -10.36
C ASP A 123 -4.68 -5.94 -10.92
N ALA A 124 -3.38 -5.83 -11.25
CA ALA A 124 -2.52 -6.92 -11.70
C ALA A 124 -1.28 -7.05 -10.79
N SER A 125 -1.43 -6.77 -9.50
CA SER A 125 -0.31 -6.84 -8.54
C SER A 125 0.24 -8.27 -8.43
N PHE A 126 1.55 -8.41 -8.58
CA PHE A 126 2.25 -9.67 -8.30
C PHE A 126 2.39 -9.96 -6.80
N SER A 127 1.91 -9.05 -5.93
CA SER A 127 1.78 -9.30 -4.49
C SER A 127 0.46 -9.99 -4.14
N ASP A 128 -0.52 -10.02 -5.06
CA ASP A 128 -1.76 -10.79 -4.87
C ASP A 128 -1.54 -12.26 -5.27
N ILE A 129 -1.63 -13.15 -4.28
CA ILE A 129 -1.45 -14.57 -4.50
C ILE A 129 -2.50 -15.13 -5.46
N ASN A 130 -3.72 -14.61 -5.46
CA ASN A 130 -4.79 -15.05 -6.35
C ASN A 130 -4.48 -14.69 -7.81
N HIS A 131 -3.97 -13.47 -8.05
CA HIS A 131 -3.44 -13.07 -9.36
C HIS A 131 -2.30 -14.00 -9.83
N LEU A 132 -1.35 -14.33 -8.96
CA LEU A 132 -0.29 -15.29 -9.28
C LEU A 132 -0.84 -16.70 -9.60
N GLY A 133 -1.89 -17.12 -8.91
CA GLY A 133 -2.63 -18.35 -9.19
C GLY A 133 -3.26 -18.34 -10.58
N ALA A 134 -3.94 -17.26 -10.95
CA ALA A 134 -4.54 -17.07 -12.27
C ALA A 134 -3.50 -17.08 -13.41
N LEU A 135 -2.28 -16.61 -13.14
CA LEU A 135 -1.15 -16.69 -14.08
C LEU A 135 -0.46 -18.06 -14.11
N GLY A 136 -0.86 -19.01 -13.25
CA GLY A 136 -0.26 -20.34 -13.15
C GLY A 136 1.10 -20.38 -12.46
N ILE A 137 1.47 -19.30 -11.75
CA ILE A 137 2.73 -19.22 -10.98
C ILE A 137 2.59 -19.98 -9.66
N VAL A 138 1.45 -19.82 -8.97
CA VAL A 138 1.11 -20.62 -7.79
C VAL A 138 0.27 -21.81 -8.23
N PRO A 139 0.69 -23.05 -7.92
CA PRO A 139 0.04 -24.26 -8.41
C PRO A 139 -1.35 -24.44 -7.78
N ASP A 140 -2.14 -25.33 -8.41
CA ASP A 140 -3.43 -25.83 -7.91
C ASP A 140 -4.49 -24.74 -7.66
N TRP A 141 -4.39 -23.60 -8.34
CA TRP A 141 -5.37 -22.51 -8.25
C TRP A 141 -6.78 -23.00 -8.66
N PRO A 142 -7.81 -22.82 -7.81
CA PRO A 142 -9.12 -23.43 -8.00
C PRO A 142 -10.00 -22.73 -9.05
N GLY A 143 -9.51 -21.64 -9.65
CA GLY A 143 -10.22 -20.83 -10.63
C GLY A 143 -10.85 -19.57 -10.04
N GLU A 144 -11.25 -18.67 -10.94
CA GLU A 144 -11.68 -17.31 -10.63
C GLU A 144 -12.95 -17.24 -9.77
N GLU A 145 -13.85 -18.21 -9.91
CA GLU A 145 -15.08 -18.26 -9.12
C GLU A 145 -14.83 -18.50 -7.62
N ILE A 146 -13.70 -19.14 -7.27
CA ILE A 146 -13.36 -19.52 -5.89
C ILE A 146 -12.29 -18.61 -5.30
N ALA A 147 -11.27 -18.26 -6.09
CA ALA A 147 -10.11 -17.49 -5.65
C ALA A 147 -9.79 -16.39 -6.68
N PRO A 148 -10.68 -15.39 -6.85
CA PRO A 148 -10.47 -14.33 -7.84
C PRO A 148 -9.26 -13.45 -7.48
N ALA A 149 -8.58 -12.93 -8.50
CA ALA A 149 -7.58 -11.89 -8.32
C ALA A 149 -8.22 -10.65 -7.67
N GLN A 150 -7.45 -9.93 -6.86
CA GLN A 150 -7.90 -8.71 -6.19
C GLN A 150 -7.69 -7.48 -7.09
N PRO A 151 -8.76 -6.83 -7.57
CA PRO A 151 -8.63 -5.61 -8.36
C PRO A 151 -8.44 -4.40 -7.43
N MET A 152 -7.22 -4.18 -6.93
CA MET A 152 -6.92 -3.23 -5.85
C MET A 152 -7.27 -1.77 -6.15
N VAL A 153 -7.05 -1.32 -7.38
CA VAL A 153 -7.33 0.06 -7.82
C VAL A 153 -8.82 0.20 -8.10
N SER A 154 -9.41 -0.75 -8.83
CA SER A 154 -10.84 -0.69 -9.17
C SER A 154 -11.73 -0.77 -7.92
N GLN A 155 -11.44 -1.67 -6.98
CA GLN A 155 -12.20 -1.76 -5.71
C GLN A 155 -12.09 -0.47 -4.89
N THR A 156 -10.93 0.21 -4.93
CA THR A 156 -10.73 1.49 -4.24
C THR A 156 -11.57 2.58 -4.89
N ARG A 157 -11.58 2.64 -6.23
CA ARG A 157 -12.44 3.56 -6.98
C ARG A 157 -13.93 3.32 -6.70
N ASP A 158 -14.37 2.08 -6.60
CA ASP A 158 -15.78 1.77 -6.31
C ASP A 158 -16.22 2.32 -4.95
N VAL A 159 -15.39 2.16 -3.90
CA VAL A 159 -15.68 2.72 -2.56
C VAL A 159 -15.66 4.25 -2.60
N LEU A 160 -14.69 4.85 -3.28
CA LEU A 160 -14.59 6.31 -3.40
C LEU A 160 -15.74 6.90 -4.22
N GLN A 161 -16.19 6.22 -5.28
CA GLN A 161 -17.36 6.62 -6.05
C GLN A 161 -18.62 6.53 -5.19
N ALA A 162 -18.81 5.45 -4.43
CA ALA A 162 -19.92 5.34 -3.49
C ALA A 162 -19.89 6.44 -2.41
N TYR A 163 -18.70 6.82 -1.94
CA TYR A 163 -18.52 7.94 -1.01
C TYR A 163 -18.95 9.27 -1.63
N ALA A 164 -18.60 9.52 -2.90
CA ALA A 164 -19.01 10.71 -3.63
C ALA A 164 -20.54 10.73 -3.89
N ASP A 165 -21.12 9.60 -4.28
CA ASP A 165 -22.56 9.44 -4.49
C ASP A 165 -23.37 9.67 -3.21
N ALA A 166 -22.77 9.36 -2.04
CA ALA A 166 -23.30 9.66 -0.72
C ALA A 166 -23.08 11.12 -0.27
N GLY A 167 -22.67 12.02 -1.18
CA GLY A 167 -22.49 13.45 -0.93
C GLY A 167 -21.09 13.85 -0.42
N GLY A 168 -20.14 12.91 -0.40
CA GLY A 168 -18.75 13.21 -0.10
C GLY A 168 -18.01 13.90 -1.23
N GLN A 169 -16.86 14.51 -0.90
CA GLN A 169 -15.96 15.08 -1.89
C GLN A 169 -14.75 14.16 -2.05
N VAL A 170 -14.47 13.74 -3.29
CA VAL A 170 -13.31 12.92 -3.63
C VAL A 170 -12.54 13.60 -4.75
N SER A 171 -11.23 13.69 -4.56
CA SER A 171 -10.26 14.07 -5.59
C SER A 171 -9.30 12.91 -5.81
N GLU A 172 -9.14 12.48 -7.07
CA GLU A 172 -8.13 11.50 -7.46
C GLU A 172 -6.99 12.23 -8.19
N LEU A 173 -5.76 12.00 -7.73
CA LEU A 173 -4.53 12.46 -8.38
C LEU A 173 -3.72 11.23 -8.78
N ALA A 174 -3.99 10.71 -9.98
CA ALA A 174 -3.16 9.69 -10.61
C ALA A 174 -1.95 10.37 -11.28
N LEU A 175 -0.74 9.96 -10.89
CA LEU A 175 0.51 10.51 -11.41
C LEU A 175 1.13 9.57 -12.44
N GLU A 176 1.31 10.07 -13.65
CA GLU A 176 1.86 9.30 -14.78
C GLU A 176 3.34 8.91 -14.56
N GLY A 177 3.64 7.64 -14.77
CA GLY A 177 4.98 7.06 -14.65
C GLY A 177 5.52 7.06 -13.23
N VAL A 178 4.65 7.07 -12.22
CA VAL A 178 5.01 7.05 -10.79
C VAL A 178 4.67 5.68 -10.21
N GLY A 179 5.54 5.16 -9.34
CA GLY A 179 5.34 3.90 -8.62
C GLY A 179 4.52 4.06 -7.35
N HIS A 180 4.76 3.17 -6.39
CA HIS A 180 4.01 3.09 -5.13
C HIS A 180 4.24 4.27 -4.18
N ALA A 181 5.35 5.00 -4.33
CA ALA A 181 5.76 6.07 -3.42
C ALA A 181 5.69 7.47 -4.09
N PRO A 182 4.49 7.99 -4.41
CA PRO A 182 4.33 9.26 -5.11
C PRO A 182 4.93 10.46 -4.35
N HIS A 183 4.96 10.39 -3.02
CA HIS A 183 5.56 11.41 -2.16
C HIS A 183 7.10 11.48 -2.27
N LEU A 184 7.77 10.41 -2.72
CA LEU A 184 9.21 10.38 -2.99
C LEU A 184 9.51 10.77 -4.45
N GLU A 185 8.66 10.35 -5.38
CA GLU A 185 8.92 10.50 -6.82
C GLU A 185 8.43 11.84 -7.39
N ARG A 186 7.38 12.42 -6.80
CA ARG A 186 6.77 13.71 -7.18
C ARG A 186 6.44 14.52 -5.91
N PRO A 187 7.46 14.87 -5.10
CA PRO A 187 7.25 15.52 -3.80
C PRO A 187 6.54 16.89 -3.92
N VAL A 188 6.78 17.63 -5.01
CA VAL A 188 6.15 18.94 -5.24
C VAL A 188 4.65 18.80 -5.49
N GLU A 189 4.27 17.87 -6.36
CA GLU A 189 2.88 17.58 -6.72
C GLU A 189 2.12 17.00 -5.52
N PHE A 190 2.71 16.02 -4.82
CA PHE A 190 2.15 15.43 -3.61
C PHE A 190 1.93 16.49 -2.54
N ARG A 191 2.96 17.29 -2.22
CA ARG A 191 2.88 18.34 -1.21
C ARG A 191 1.81 19.38 -1.56
N ARG A 192 1.77 19.84 -2.82
CA ARG A 192 0.75 20.81 -3.26
C ARG A 192 -0.66 20.25 -3.04
N ALA A 193 -0.92 19.01 -3.48
CA ALA A 193 -2.23 18.39 -3.35
C ALA A 193 -2.64 18.21 -1.87
N LEU A 194 -1.70 17.79 -1.01
CA LEU A 194 -1.94 17.70 0.44
C LEU A 194 -2.28 19.06 1.05
N LEU A 195 -1.49 20.10 0.75
CA LEU A 195 -1.70 21.45 1.29
C LEU A 195 -3.02 22.07 0.81
N GLU A 196 -3.44 21.77 -0.42
CA GLU A 196 -4.75 22.16 -0.96
C GLU A 196 -5.89 21.45 -0.20
N LEU A 197 -5.78 20.14 0.03
CA LEU A 197 -6.80 19.36 0.74
C LEU A 197 -7.04 19.88 2.16
N ILE A 198 -5.97 20.15 2.91
CA ILE A 198 -6.07 20.62 4.30
C ILE A 198 -6.38 22.13 4.41
N GLY A 199 -6.59 22.80 3.28
CA GLY A 199 -6.95 24.22 3.22
C GLY A 199 -5.81 25.18 3.60
N TYR A 200 -4.56 24.71 3.58
CA TYR A 200 -3.39 25.56 3.86
C TYR A 200 -3.06 26.48 2.68
N ILE A 201 -3.28 26.01 1.45
CA ILE A 201 -3.25 26.82 0.22
C ILE A 201 -4.56 26.63 -0.56
N GLY A 202 -4.92 27.59 -1.42
CA GLY A 202 -6.17 27.53 -2.19
C GLY A 202 -7.34 28.27 -1.53
N ALA A 203 -8.58 27.81 -1.78
CA ALA A 203 -9.78 28.45 -1.24
C ALA A 203 -9.91 28.18 0.28
N PRO A 204 -10.09 29.21 1.12
CA PRO A 204 -10.09 29.05 2.58
C PRO A 204 -11.26 28.20 3.05
N GLN A 205 -10.99 27.23 3.92
CA GLN A 205 -12.02 26.50 4.67
C GLN A 205 -12.69 27.44 5.67
N HIS A 206 -14.00 27.30 5.88
CA HIS A 206 -14.77 28.09 6.85
C HIS A 206 -15.45 27.20 7.91
N PRO A 207 -15.14 27.39 9.20
CA PRO A 207 -14.09 28.26 9.75
C PRO A 207 -12.69 27.73 9.41
N ALA A 208 -11.72 28.63 9.29
CA ALA A 208 -10.35 28.22 9.02
C ALA A 208 -9.81 27.40 10.21
N PRO A 209 -9.09 26.28 9.96
CA PRO A 209 -8.37 25.61 11.02
C PRO A 209 -7.35 26.57 11.66
N PRO A 210 -7.10 26.48 12.98
CA PRO A 210 -6.07 27.29 13.63
C PRO A 210 -4.69 26.93 13.06
N THR A 211 -4.15 27.77 12.18
CA THR A 211 -2.81 27.57 11.61
C THR A 211 -1.76 28.26 12.46
N GLU A 212 -0.84 27.49 13.04
CA GLU A 212 0.52 27.99 13.32
C GLU A 212 1.28 28.10 11.99
N ALA A 213 2.02 29.18 11.80
CA ALA A 213 2.77 29.40 10.56
C ALA A 213 3.96 28.42 10.48
N ILE A 214 3.75 27.25 9.87
CA ILE A 214 4.84 26.32 9.54
C ILE A 214 5.45 26.78 8.21
N ILE A 215 6.65 27.37 8.25
CA ILE A 215 7.45 27.66 7.06
C ILE A 215 8.18 26.36 6.67
N LEU A 216 7.66 25.64 5.69
CA LEU A 216 8.33 24.51 5.06
C LEU A 216 9.10 25.00 3.83
N SER A 217 10.44 24.93 3.84
CA SER A 217 11.26 25.28 2.67
C SER A 217 10.83 24.45 1.45
N SER A 218 10.98 25.02 0.26
CA SER A 218 10.69 24.36 -1.02
C SER A 218 11.92 23.65 -1.60
N SER A 219 12.93 23.40 -0.77
CA SER A 219 14.21 22.82 -1.16
C SER A 219 14.59 21.79 -0.10
N ASP A 220 14.24 20.55 -0.38
CA ASP A 220 15.07 19.33 -0.37
C ASP A 220 14.14 18.12 -0.22
#